data_AF-A0A4Y3G061-F1
#
_entry.id   AF-A0A4Y3G061-F1
#
_cell.length_a   1.000
_cell.length_b   1.000
_cell.length_c   1.000
_cell.angle_alpha   90.00
_cell.angle_beta   90.00
_cell.angle_gamma   90.00
#
_symmetry.space_group_name_H-M   'P 1'
#
loop_
_entity.id
_entity.type
_entity.pdbx_description
1 polymer ?
#
loop_
_entity_poly.entity_id
_entity_poly.type
_entity_poly.pdbx_seq_one_letter_code
_entity_poly.pdbx_strand_id
1 'polypeptide(L)'
;MGGLKLSRNIGWFNRRVLLIILALSLIVLIAGCTNEQGGNGTVTGTLSKNQPVKLESVLYQLTQSTQPNKFATERGLYVKNGKVRVVIELENKTGILPAGYGIVEETRYDGLVQAMVPINRLIEISRVQGVKVVRVPNKPVLNTGIIAGKTAVLPKEGGKK
;
A
#
# COMPACT_ATOMS: atom_id res chain seq x y z
N MET A 1 81.69 12.34 17.32
CA MET A 1 81.18 10.95 17.47
C MET A 1 79.91 11.00 18.28
N GLY A 2 78.78 10.56 17.72
CA GLY A 2 77.48 10.59 18.38
C GLY A 2 76.37 10.24 17.40
N GLY A 3 76.08 8.95 17.28
CA GLY A 3 74.89 8.47 16.57
C GLY A 3 73.66 8.49 17.48
N LEU A 4 72.48 8.68 16.89
CA LEU A 4 71.21 8.36 17.54
C LEU A 4 70.45 7.38 16.65
N LYS A 5 70.35 6.15 17.16
CA LYS A 5 69.54 5.07 16.64
C LYS A 5 68.05 5.38 16.84
N LEU A 6 67.25 5.01 15.84
CA LEU A 6 65.83 4.73 16.00
C LEU A 6 65.64 3.56 16.99
N SER A 7 64.67 3.67 17.90
CA SER A 7 63.65 2.63 18.06
C SER A 7 62.43 3.15 18.80
N ARG A 8 61.28 2.67 18.34
CA ARG A 8 59.90 2.93 18.77
C ARG A 8 59.67 2.50 20.21
N ASN A 9 58.78 3.20 20.92
CA ASN A 9 57.97 2.53 21.93
C ASN A 9 56.53 3.04 21.92
N ILE A 10 55.65 2.15 21.46
CA ILE A 10 54.20 2.26 21.37
C ILE A 10 53.69 1.72 22.71
N GLY A 11 53.15 2.55 23.61
CA GLY A 11 52.92 2.04 24.97
C GLY A 11 52.20 2.90 26.00
N TRP A 12 51.46 3.93 25.59
CA TRP A 12 50.72 4.74 26.59
C TRP A 12 49.30 5.19 26.18
N PHE A 13 48.93 5.06 24.90
CA PHE A 13 47.66 5.59 24.40
C PHE A 13 46.46 4.62 24.57
N ASN A 14 46.71 3.31 24.75
CA ASN A 14 45.67 2.28 24.72
C ASN A 14 44.97 2.00 26.05
N ARG A 15 45.43 2.57 27.19
CA ARG A 15 44.77 2.38 28.49
C ARG A 15 43.68 3.42 28.79
N ARG A 16 43.83 4.64 28.26
CA ARG A 16 42.85 5.72 28.47
C ARG A 16 41.68 5.65 27.49
N VAL A 17 41.92 5.21 26.24
CA VAL A 17 40.87 5.02 25.23
C VAL A 17 39.98 3.81 25.56
N LEU A 18 40.54 2.74 26.13
CA LEU A 18 39.78 1.55 26.53
C LEU A 18 38.79 1.85 27.70
N LEU A 19 39.17 2.71 28.65
CA LEU A 19 38.30 3.08 29.78
C LEU A 19 37.16 4.03 29.36
N ILE A 20 37.37 4.88 28.35
CA ILE A 20 36.32 5.76 27.80
C ILE A 20 35.25 4.94 27.07
N ILE A 21 35.65 3.89 26.34
CA ILE A 21 34.71 3.01 25.62
C ILE A 21 33.88 2.17 26.60
N LEU A 22 34.47 1.70 27.70
CA LEU A 22 33.77 0.91 28.73
C LEU A 22 32.78 1.73 29.56
N ALA A 23 33.03 3.04 29.75
CA ALA A 23 32.12 3.96 30.44
C ALA A 23 30.94 4.43 29.55
N LEU A 24 31.15 4.56 28.24
CA LEU A 24 30.07 4.90 27.29
C LEU A 24 29.08 3.74 27.06
N SER A 25 29.49 2.49 27.24
CA SER A 25 28.59 1.33 27.14
C SER A 25 27.70 1.09 28.37
N LEU A 26 27.91 1.80 29.50
CA LEU A 26 27.14 1.58 30.74
C LEU A 26 26.03 2.62 31.00
N ILE A 27 25.93 3.70 30.20
CA ILE A 27 24.96 4.80 30.44
C ILE A 27 23.64 4.64 29.64
N VAL A 28 23.49 3.67 28.74
CA VAL A 28 22.23 3.46 27.98
C VAL A 28 21.44 2.25 28.48
N LEU A 29 21.31 2.09 29.81
CA LEU A 29 20.43 1.05 30.38
C LEU A 29 19.37 1.56 31.36
N ILE A 30 19.30 2.86 31.68
CA ILE A 30 18.30 3.35 32.65
C ILE A 30 17.86 4.79 32.32
N ALA A 31 17.03 4.94 31.29
CA ALA A 31 16.21 6.14 31.13
C ALA A 31 14.89 5.77 30.44
N GLY A 32 13.82 5.74 31.24
CA GLY A 32 12.48 6.06 30.75
C GLY A 32 11.63 4.91 30.23
N CYS A 33 11.11 4.08 31.13
CA CYS A 33 9.72 3.63 30.98
C CYS A 33 8.79 4.82 31.30
N THR A 34 8.62 5.74 30.35
CA THR A 34 7.56 6.75 30.37
C THR A 34 6.99 6.88 28.97
N ASN A 35 6.10 5.95 28.60
CA ASN A 35 5.27 6.11 27.42
C ASN A 35 3.99 6.85 27.81
N GLU A 36 4.14 8.13 28.14
CA GLU A 36 3.09 9.11 27.91
C GLU A 36 3.41 9.77 26.57
N GLN A 37 2.75 9.32 25.52
CA GLN A 37 2.72 10.07 24.27
C GLN A 37 1.29 10.09 23.76
N GLY A 38 0.60 11.16 24.18
CA GLY A 38 -0.61 11.61 23.55
C GLY A 38 -0.39 11.95 22.07
N GLY A 39 -1.46 11.79 21.31
CA GLY A 39 -1.82 12.69 20.22
C GLY A 39 -0.80 12.88 19.11
N ASN A 40 -0.61 11.85 18.29
CA ASN A 40 -0.60 12.07 16.84
C ASN A 40 -1.30 10.89 16.17
N GLY A 41 -2.52 11.13 15.72
CA GLY A 41 -3.41 10.13 15.13
C GLY A 41 -2.92 9.67 13.76
N THR A 42 -1.86 8.87 13.73
CA THR A 42 -1.62 7.93 12.63
C THR A 42 -2.66 6.83 12.79
N VAL A 43 -3.75 6.91 12.03
CA VAL A 43 -4.80 5.89 11.98
C VAL A 43 -4.20 4.62 11.36
N THR A 44 -3.48 3.89 12.20
CA THR A 44 -2.94 2.57 11.90
C THR A 44 -4.12 1.62 12.08
N GLY A 45 -4.80 1.28 10.98
CA GLY A 45 -5.97 0.43 11.05
C GLY A 45 -5.65 -0.87 11.79
N THR A 46 -6.36 -1.15 12.88
CA THR A 46 -6.12 -2.33 13.71
C THR A 46 -6.36 -3.59 12.88
N LEU A 47 -5.28 -4.33 12.58
CA LEU A 47 -5.37 -5.67 12.00
C LEU A 47 -5.80 -6.64 13.09
N SER A 48 -6.93 -7.31 12.91
CA SER A 48 -7.33 -8.42 13.77
C SER A 48 -7.30 -9.73 12.98
N LYS A 49 -6.45 -10.66 13.41
CA LYS A 49 -6.21 -11.96 12.76
C LYS A 49 -7.49 -12.80 12.64
N ASN A 50 -8.46 -12.57 13.53
CA ASN A 50 -9.75 -13.27 13.55
C ASN A 50 -10.87 -12.54 12.79
N GLN A 51 -10.60 -11.42 12.13
CA GLN A 51 -11.61 -10.77 11.31
C GLN A 51 -11.84 -11.53 9.99
N PRO A 52 -13.10 -11.63 9.54
CA PRO A 52 -13.41 -12.24 8.26
C PRO A 52 -12.72 -11.47 7.13
N VAL A 53 -12.32 -12.20 6.09
CA VAL A 53 -11.71 -11.63 4.89
C VAL A 53 -12.81 -10.96 4.07
N LYS A 54 -12.84 -9.63 4.05
CA LYS A 54 -13.82 -8.82 3.30
C LYS A 54 -13.31 -8.52 1.88
N LEU A 55 -12.97 -9.56 1.13
CA LEU A 55 -12.31 -9.49 -0.17
C LEU A 55 -13.11 -10.29 -1.21
N GLU A 56 -13.34 -9.69 -2.37
CA GLU A 56 -13.99 -10.39 -3.48
C GLU A 56 -13.20 -11.62 -3.94
N SER A 57 -13.90 -12.70 -4.30
CA SER A 57 -13.31 -14.00 -4.60
C SER A 57 -12.24 -13.96 -5.70
N VAL A 58 -12.41 -13.15 -6.74
CA VAL A 58 -11.41 -13.02 -7.82
C VAL A 58 -10.11 -12.37 -7.32
N LEU A 59 -10.21 -11.43 -6.38
CA LEU A 59 -9.05 -10.81 -5.74
C LEU A 59 -8.40 -11.78 -4.75
N TYR A 60 -9.19 -12.59 -4.05
CA TYR A 60 -8.63 -13.68 -3.24
C TYR A 60 -7.86 -14.66 -4.11
N GLN A 61 -8.43 -15.13 -5.22
CA GLN A 61 -7.73 -16.01 -6.17
C GLN A 61 -6.46 -15.39 -6.74
N LEU A 62 -6.45 -14.08 -7.02
CA LEU A 62 -5.25 -13.36 -7.42
C LEU A 62 -4.13 -13.47 -6.36
N THR A 63 -4.47 -13.38 -5.07
CA THR A 63 -3.48 -13.52 -3.97
C THR A 63 -2.91 -14.93 -3.84
N GLN A 64 -3.63 -15.95 -4.32
CA GLN A 64 -3.21 -17.35 -4.26
C GLN A 64 -2.52 -17.82 -5.56
N SER A 65 -2.50 -16.98 -6.61
CA SER A 65 -1.98 -17.36 -7.91
C SER A 65 -0.44 -17.42 -7.91
N THR A 66 0.12 -18.49 -8.46
CA THR A 66 1.56 -18.62 -8.71
C THR A 66 2.05 -17.64 -9.79
N GLN A 67 1.16 -17.16 -10.66
CA GLN A 67 1.46 -16.20 -11.72
C GLN A 67 0.47 -15.02 -11.69
N PRO A 68 0.56 -14.11 -10.69
CA PRO A 68 -0.46 -13.08 -10.46
C PRO A 68 -0.72 -12.17 -11.65
N ASN A 69 0.32 -11.77 -12.39
CA ASN A 69 0.17 -10.89 -13.56
C ASN A 69 -0.58 -11.57 -14.72
N LYS A 70 -0.32 -12.86 -14.96
CA LYS A 70 -1.01 -13.65 -15.98
C LYS A 70 -2.48 -13.83 -15.60
N PHE A 71 -2.73 -14.24 -14.35
CA PHE A 71 -4.08 -14.37 -13.82
C PHE A 71 -4.87 -13.06 -13.92
N ALA A 72 -4.26 -11.94 -13.52
CA ALA A 72 -4.89 -10.63 -13.61
C ALA A 72 -5.30 -10.28 -15.04
N THR A 73 -4.41 -10.50 -16.01
CA THR A 73 -4.69 -10.25 -17.43
C THR A 73 -5.87 -11.08 -17.93
N GLU A 74 -5.88 -12.39 -17.64
CA GLU A 74 -6.96 -13.30 -18.04
C GLU A 74 -8.32 -12.93 -17.42
N ARG A 75 -8.30 -12.35 -16.21
CA ARG A 75 -9.50 -11.89 -15.51
C ARG A 75 -9.86 -10.43 -15.80
N GLY A 76 -9.11 -9.75 -16.65
CA GLY A 76 -9.32 -8.33 -16.97
C GLY A 76 -9.11 -7.39 -15.79
N LEU A 77 -8.25 -7.76 -14.84
CA LEU A 77 -7.84 -6.92 -13.71
C LEU A 77 -6.69 -6.00 -14.14
N TYR A 78 -6.78 -4.72 -13.81
CA TYR A 78 -5.71 -3.77 -14.09
C TYR A 78 -4.61 -3.89 -13.03
N VAL A 79 -3.42 -4.32 -13.44
CA VAL A 79 -2.23 -4.43 -12.60
C VAL A 79 -1.10 -3.58 -13.16
N LYS A 80 -0.43 -2.83 -12.29
CA LYS A 80 0.76 -2.03 -12.62
C LYS A 80 1.71 -2.03 -11.44
N ASN A 81 2.99 -2.34 -11.69
CA ASN A 81 4.06 -2.34 -10.68
C ASN A 81 3.72 -3.19 -9.43
N GLY A 82 3.15 -4.38 -9.61
CA GLY A 82 2.76 -5.28 -8.52
C GLY A 82 1.54 -4.82 -7.70
N LYS A 83 0.86 -3.76 -8.13
CA LYS A 83 -0.37 -3.26 -7.53
C LYS A 83 -1.55 -3.52 -8.45
N VAL A 84 -2.69 -3.92 -7.89
CA VAL A 84 -3.96 -4.09 -8.60
C VAL A 84 -4.88 -2.92 -8.30
N ARG A 85 -5.62 -2.44 -9.30
CA ARG A 85 -6.67 -1.44 -9.10
C ARG A 85 -7.90 -2.10 -8.50
N VAL A 86 -8.36 -1.54 -7.39
CA VAL A 86 -9.55 -2.01 -6.65
C VAL A 86 -10.41 -0.83 -6.22
N VAL A 87 -11.63 -1.13 -5.80
CA VAL A 87 -12.47 -0.22 -5.04
C VAL A 87 -12.54 -0.73 -3.60
N ILE A 88 -12.14 0.13 -2.66
CA ILE A 88 -12.25 -0.07 -1.22
C ILE A 88 -13.49 0.67 -0.77
N GLU A 89 -14.50 -0.06 -0.30
CA GLU A 89 -15.68 0.51 0.33
C GLU A 89 -15.41 0.64 1.83
N LEU A 90 -15.61 1.85 2.37
CA LEU A 90 -15.41 2.15 3.78
C LEU A 90 -16.72 2.06 4.55
N GLU A 91 -16.66 1.62 5.81
CA GLU A 91 -17.82 1.61 6.72
C GLU A 91 -18.33 3.04 6.99
N ASN A 92 -17.40 3.99 7.13
CA ASN A 92 -17.69 5.41 7.22
C ASN A 92 -17.28 6.11 5.92
N LYS A 93 -18.21 6.85 5.31
CA LYS A 93 -18.02 7.59 4.05
C LYS A 93 -16.87 8.60 4.10
N THR A 94 -16.61 9.19 5.27
CA THR A 94 -15.50 10.13 5.52
C THR A 94 -14.28 9.45 6.15
N GLY A 95 -14.28 8.12 6.22
CA GLY A 95 -13.19 7.33 6.77
C GLY A 95 -11.89 7.51 5.99
N ILE A 96 -10.78 7.39 6.71
CA ILE A 96 -9.43 7.51 6.16
C ILE A 96 -8.97 6.10 5.75
N LEU A 97 -8.27 6.00 4.62
CA LEU A 97 -7.62 4.75 4.23
C LEU A 97 -6.53 4.37 5.25
N PRO A 98 -6.34 3.07 5.54
CA PRO A 98 -5.31 2.67 6.46
C PRO A 98 -3.91 2.99 5.90
N ALA A 99 -3.10 3.66 6.71
CA ALA A 99 -1.72 3.99 6.39
C ALA A 99 -0.81 2.76 6.48
N GLY A 100 0.37 2.82 5.84
CA GLY A 100 1.40 1.77 5.94
C GLY A 100 1.24 0.57 4.99
N TYR A 101 0.17 0.52 4.19
CA TYR A 101 -0.09 -0.59 3.25
C TYR A 101 0.35 -0.31 1.79
N GLY A 102 0.99 0.85 1.53
CA GLY A 102 1.43 1.22 0.19
C GLY A 102 0.29 1.44 -0.82
N ILE A 103 -0.92 1.70 -0.31
CA ILE A 103 -2.11 2.05 -1.09
C ILE A 103 -1.88 3.42 -1.74
N VAL A 104 -2.23 3.54 -3.02
CA VAL A 104 -2.22 4.82 -3.74
C VAL A 104 -3.65 5.12 -4.16
N GLU A 105 -4.27 6.09 -3.52
CA GLU A 105 -5.61 6.58 -3.87
C GLU A 105 -5.59 7.23 -5.25
N GLU A 106 -6.52 6.84 -6.13
CA GLU A 106 -6.70 7.43 -7.46
C GLU A 106 -7.92 8.36 -7.49
N THR A 107 -9.04 7.93 -6.89
CA THR A 107 -10.25 8.76 -6.77
C THR A 107 -11.10 8.28 -5.60
N ARG A 108 -11.99 9.15 -5.11
CA ARG A 108 -12.90 8.90 -3.99
C ARG A 108 -14.25 9.53 -4.25
N TYR A 109 -15.30 8.78 -3.95
CA TYR A 109 -16.67 9.28 -3.98
C TYR A 109 -17.55 8.50 -2.99
N ASP A 110 -18.21 9.21 -2.08
CA ASP A 110 -19.22 8.64 -1.16
C ASP A 110 -18.76 7.37 -0.39
N GLY A 111 -17.51 7.37 0.12
CA GLY A 111 -16.95 6.20 0.84
C GLY A 111 -16.43 5.07 -0.06
N LEU A 112 -16.51 5.23 -1.38
CA LEU A 112 -15.87 4.35 -2.36
C LEU A 112 -14.53 4.95 -2.77
N VAL A 113 -13.46 4.22 -2.52
CA VAL A 113 -12.10 4.68 -2.84
C VAL A 113 -11.51 3.78 -3.89
N GLN A 114 -11.30 4.31 -5.10
CA GLN A 114 -10.52 3.61 -6.12
C GLN A 114 -9.03 3.80 -5.81
N ALA A 115 -8.29 2.71 -5.75
CA ALA A 115 -6.88 2.77 -5.39
C ALA A 115 -6.06 1.65 -6.05
N MET A 116 -4.76 1.91 -6.21
CA MET A 116 -3.77 0.88 -6.54
C MET A 116 -3.24 0.26 -5.24
N VAL A 117 -3.50 -1.03 -5.06
CA VAL A 117 -3.16 -1.77 -3.83
C VAL A 117 -2.14 -2.87 -4.14
N PRO A 118 -1.03 -2.98 -3.38
CA PRO A 118 -0.11 -4.12 -3.52
C PRO A 118 -0.83 -5.45 -3.38
N ILE A 119 -0.61 -6.38 -4.32
CA ILE A 119 -1.33 -7.67 -4.35
C ILE A 119 -1.12 -8.44 -3.04
N ASN A 120 0.09 -8.41 -2.48
CA ASN A 120 0.43 -9.07 -1.22
C ASN A 120 -0.20 -8.42 0.03
N ARG A 121 -0.85 -7.26 -0.07
CA ARG A 121 -1.51 -6.57 1.04
C ARG A 121 -3.04 -6.66 0.99
N LEU A 122 -3.62 -7.23 -0.06
CA LEU A 122 -5.09 -7.31 -0.24
C LEU A 122 -5.79 -7.99 0.93
N ILE A 123 -5.26 -9.14 1.39
CA ILE A 123 -5.84 -9.89 2.52
C ILE A 123 -5.78 -9.05 3.80
N GLU A 124 -4.66 -8.40 4.07
CA GLU A 124 -4.49 -7.58 5.29
C GLU A 124 -5.45 -6.40 5.30
N ILE A 125 -5.51 -5.63 4.20
CA ILE A 125 -6.41 -4.47 4.07
C ILE A 125 -7.88 -4.92 4.22
N SER A 126 -8.24 -6.07 3.66
CA SER A 126 -9.60 -6.61 3.79
C SER A 126 -10.01 -6.98 5.22
N ARG A 127 -9.05 -7.04 6.16
CA ARG A 127 -9.32 -7.32 7.59
C ARG A 127 -9.27 -6.07 8.46
N VAL A 128 -8.84 -4.94 7.90
CA VAL A 128 -8.76 -3.68 8.65
C VAL A 128 -10.15 -3.23 9.11
N GLN A 129 -10.21 -2.72 10.34
CA GLN A 129 -11.41 -2.06 10.85
C GLN A 129 -11.73 -0.80 10.03
N GLY A 130 -12.99 -0.61 9.67
CA GLY A 130 -13.42 0.52 8.84
C GLY A 130 -13.38 0.26 7.33
N VAL A 131 -12.77 -0.85 6.88
CA VAL A 131 -12.96 -1.37 5.52
C VAL A 131 -14.18 -2.27 5.51
N LYS A 132 -15.18 -1.96 4.70
CA LYS A 132 -16.40 -2.77 4.54
C LYS A 132 -16.18 -3.91 3.54
N VAL A 133 -15.60 -3.61 2.38
CA VAL A 133 -15.23 -4.62 1.38
C VAL A 133 -14.18 -4.09 0.42
N VAL A 134 -13.32 -4.97 -0.09
CA VAL A 134 -12.41 -4.71 -1.21
C VAL A 134 -12.88 -5.50 -2.42
N ARG A 135 -13.20 -4.80 -3.51
CA ARG A 135 -13.79 -5.37 -4.74
C ARG A 135 -13.13 -4.85 -6.00
N VAL A 136 -13.36 -5.51 -7.12
CA VAL A 136 -12.93 -5.02 -8.44
C VAL A 136 -13.73 -3.77 -8.83
N PRO A 137 -13.16 -2.85 -9.65
CA PRO A 137 -13.93 -1.75 -10.20
C PRO A 137 -15.07 -2.25 -11.10
N ASN A 138 -16.25 -1.64 -10.97
CA ASN A 138 -17.35 -1.91 -11.89
C ASN A 138 -16.96 -1.45 -13.30
N LYS A 139 -17.23 -2.28 -14.30
CA LYS A 139 -17.16 -1.85 -15.69
C LYS A 139 -18.34 -0.92 -15.98
N PRO A 140 -18.16 0.13 -16.79
CA PRO A 140 -19.29 0.93 -17.25
C PRO A 140 -20.30 0.00 -17.95
N VAL A 141 -21.56 0.08 -17.53
CA VAL A 141 -22.67 -0.59 -18.21
C VAL A 141 -23.02 0.27 -19.42
N LEU A 142 -22.84 -0.26 -20.63
CA LEU A 142 -23.33 0.40 -21.82
C LEU A 142 -24.87 0.40 -21.75
N ASN A 143 -25.49 1.58 -21.84
CA ASN A 143 -26.93 1.66 -22.02
C ASN A 143 -27.25 1.25 -23.47
N THR A 144 -27.40 -0.06 -23.71
CA THR A 144 -27.79 -0.60 -25.01
C THR A 144 -29.30 -0.46 -25.30
N GLY A 145 -30.02 0.30 -24.48
CA GLY A 145 -31.38 0.72 -24.79
C GLY A 145 -31.37 1.93 -25.73
N ILE A 146 -31.86 1.73 -26.96
CA ILE A 146 -32.12 2.75 -27.99
C ILE A 146 -30.93 3.12 -28.91
N ILE A 147 -30.37 2.15 -29.64
CA ILE A 147 -29.89 2.39 -31.03
C ILE A 147 -29.88 1.14 -31.93
N ALA A 148 -30.56 0.05 -31.57
CA ALA A 148 -30.79 -1.07 -32.48
C ALA A 148 -32.22 -1.00 -33.02
N GLY A 149 -32.47 -0.13 -34.00
CA GLY A 149 -33.78 -0.10 -34.67
C GLY A 149 -34.26 1.23 -35.25
N LYS A 150 -33.39 2.07 -35.82
CA LYS A 150 -33.82 2.95 -36.91
C LYS A 150 -32.61 3.36 -37.72
N THR A 151 -32.35 2.61 -38.78
CA THR A 151 -31.72 3.14 -39.98
C THR A 151 -32.54 4.37 -40.39
N ALA A 152 -32.07 5.56 -40.01
CA ALA A 152 -32.49 6.78 -40.68
C ALA A 152 -31.93 6.65 -42.10
N VAL A 153 -32.77 6.13 -43.01
CA VAL A 153 -32.57 6.27 -44.44
C VAL A 153 -32.54 7.77 -44.69
N LEU A 154 -31.36 8.34 -44.90
CA LEU A 154 -31.23 9.67 -45.49
C LEU A 154 -31.92 9.63 -46.86
N PRO A 155 -32.97 10.43 -47.12
CA PRO A 155 -33.37 10.69 -48.48
C PRO A 155 -32.23 11.45 -49.15
N LYS A 156 -31.72 10.89 -50.26
CA LYS A 156 -30.78 11.55 -51.16
C LYS A 156 -31.40 12.85 -51.64
N GLU A 157 -30.65 13.95 -51.52
CA GLU A 157 -30.86 15.14 -52.33
C GLU A 157 -30.97 14.73 -53.81
N GLY A 158 -32.15 14.93 -54.38
CA GLY A 158 -32.38 14.89 -55.82
C GLY A 158 -32.67 16.31 -56.29
N GLY A 159 -31.66 16.96 -56.85
CA GLY A 159 -31.78 18.28 -57.46
C GLY A 159 -32.40 18.27 -58.86
N LYS A 160 -32.93 19.45 -59.22
CA LYS A 160 -33.34 19.95 -60.56
C LYS A 160 -34.53 19.22 -61.21
N LYS A 161 -35.52 19.90 -61.80
CA LYS A 161 -35.55 21.19 -62.51
C LYS A 161 -36.81 21.97 -62.19
#